data_AF-A0A1I6M8B7-F1
#
_entry.id   AF-A0A1I6M8B7-F1
#
_cell.length_a   1.000
_cell.length_b   1.000
_cell.length_c   1.000
_cell.angle_alpha   90.00
_cell.angle_beta   90.00
_cell.angle_gamma   90.00
#
_symmetry.space_group_name_H-M   'P 1'
#
loop_
_entity.id
_entity.type
_entity.pdbx_description
1 polymer ?
#
loop_
_entity_poly.entity_id
_entity_poly.type
_entity_poly.pdbx_seq_one_letter_code
_entity_poly.pdbx_strand_id
1 'polypeptide(L)'
;MASFEEKLASLESVVERLERGELSLDESVRLFEEGVGLSNACKAELEAAEARIEVLVEPESGGFRTAVLDDPEGEDAEEDTEELVDEDEL
;
A
#
# COMPACT_ATOMS: atom_id res chain seq x y z
N MET A 1 -13.39 8.72 -18.75
CA MET A 1 -12.55 7.99 -17.80
C MET A 1 -13.18 8.21 -16.44
N ALA A 2 -13.42 7.14 -15.68
CA ALA A 2 -13.84 7.28 -14.29
C ALA A 2 -12.67 7.85 -13.45
N SER A 3 -12.96 8.63 -12.42
CA SER A 3 -11.95 9.16 -11.49
C SER A 3 -11.32 8.05 -10.65
N PHE A 4 -10.23 8.38 -9.96
CA PHE A 4 -9.60 7.48 -8.98
C PHE A 4 -10.61 7.00 -7.94
N GLU A 5 -11.37 7.93 -7.34
CA GLU A 5 -12.34 7.64 -6.29
C GLU A 5 -13.47 6.74 -6.79
N GLU A 6 -13.94 6.92 -8.03
CA GLU A 6 -14.95 6.07 -8.63
C GLU A 6 -14.45 4.62 -8.85
N LYS A 7 -13.19 4.47 -9.27
CA LYS A 7 -12.55 3.15 -9.44
C LYS A 7 -12.32 2.48 -8.09
N LEU A 8 -11.89 3.23 -7.08
CA LEU A 8 -11.70 2.72 -5.72
C LEU A 8 -13.03 2.25 -5.11
N ALA A 9 -14.09 3.06 -5.21
CA ALA A 9 -15.42 2.68 -4.73
C ALA A 9 -15.97 1.44 -5.45
N SER A 10 -15.69 1.30 -6.75
CA SER A 10 -16.04 0.09 -7.50
C SER A 10 -15.29 -1.13 -6.99
N LEU A 11 -13.99 -1.00 -6.71
CA LEU A 11 -13.16 -2.07 -6.17
C LEU A 11 -13.65 -2.52 -4.79
N GLU A 12 -13.96 -1.56 -3.91
CA GLU A 12 -14.53 -1.84 -2.58
C GLU A 12 -15.84 -2.64 -2.69
N SER A 13 -16.72 -2.26 -3.63
CA SER A 13 -17.96 -3.00 -3.87
C SER A 13 -17.70 -4.43 -4.37
N VAL A 14 -16.72 -4.62 -5.25
CA VAL A 14 -16.32 -5.96 -5.73
C VAL A 14 -15.82 -6.81 -4.56
N VAL A 15 -14.95 -6.28 -3.71
CA VAL A 15 -14.43 -6.97 -2.52
C VAL A 15 -15.57 -7.34 -1.57
N GLU A 16 -16.44 -6.39 -1.25
CA GLU A 16 -17.58 -6.63 -0.36
C GLU A 16 -18.49 -7.76 -0.91
N ARG A 17 -18.70 -7.82 -2.22
CA ARG A 17 -19.49 -8.90 -2.86
C ARG A 17 -18.77 -10.25 -2.79
N LEU A 18 -17.46 -10.29 -2.99
CA LEU A 18 -16.66 -11.50 -2.87
C LEU A 18 -16.66 -12.05 -1.43
N GLU A 19 -16.59 -11.16 -0.43
CA GLU A 19 -16.57 -11.53 0.99
C GLU A 19 -17.92 -12.07 1.51
N ARG A 20 -19.05 -11.63 0.92
CA ARG A 20 -20.38 -12.15 1.29
C ARG A 20 -20.53 -13.66 1.02
N GLY A 21 -19.79 -14.21 0.07
CA GLY A 21 -19.76 -15.66 -0.18
C GLY A 21 -21.03 -16.28 -0.76
N GLU A 22 -22.01 -15.47 -1.20
CA GLU A 22 -23.28 -15.93 -1.78
C GLU A 22 -23.23 -16.15 -3.30
N LEU A 23 -22.03 -16.05 -3.91
CA LEU A 23 -21.81 -16.06 -5.35
C LEU A 23 -21.59 -17.47 -5.89
N SER A 24 -22.06 -17.72 -7.12
CA SER A 24 -21.63 -18.90 -7.86
C SER A 24 -20.16 -18.81 -8.27
N LEU A 25 -19.54 -19.94 -8.60
CA LEU A 25 -18.13 -19.97 -9.03
C LEU A 25 -17.87 -19.05 -10.25
N ASP A 26 -18.76 -19.04 -11.24
CA ASP A 26 -18.61 -18.20 -12.43
C ASP A 26 -18.67 -16.70 -12.07
N GLU A 27 -19.58 -16.32 -11.16
CA GLU A 27 -19.69 -14.95 -10.68
C GLU A 27 -18.46 -14.53 -9.86
N SER A 28 -17.97 -15.41 -8.99
CA SER A 28 -16.75 -15.17 -8.20
C SER A 28 -15.53 -14.95 -9.09
N VAL A 29 -15.39 -15.74 -10.16
CA VAL A 29 -14.29 -15.58 -11.13
C VAL A 29 -14.40 -14.24 -11.86
N ARG A 30 -15.60 -13.87 -12.36
CA ARG A 30 -15.80 -12.58 -13.04
C ARG A 30 -15.52 -11.39 -12.14
N LEU A 31 -16.01 -11.42 -10.89
CA LEU A 31 -15.75 -10.36 -9.92
C LEU A 31 -14.27 -10.26 -9.56
N PHE A 32 -13.59 -11.39 -9.45
CA PHE A 32 -12.14 -11.40 -9.22
C PHE A 32 -11.39 -10.73 -10.39
N GLU A 33 -11.72 -11.09 -11.64
CA GLU A 33 -11.11 -10.46 -12.83
C GLU A 33 -11.37 -8.94 -12.87
N GLU A 34 -12.60 -8.53 -12.56
CA GLU A 34 -12.97 -7.11 -12.45
C GLU A 34 -12.16 -6.40 -11.35
N GLY A 35 -12.06 -7.00 -10.16
CA GLY A 35 -11.30 -6.46 -9.03
C GLY A 35 -9.81 -6.31 -9.34
N VAL A 36 -9.20 -7.29 -10.02
CA VAL A 36 -7.81 -7.19 -10.48
C VAL A 36 -7.64 -6.05 -11.48
N GLY A 37 -8.58 -5.89 -12.42
CA GLY A 37 -8.58 -4.78 -13.37
C GLY A 37 -8.65 -3.41 -12.70
N LEU A 38 -9.56 -3.25 -11.74
CA LEU A 38 -9.74 -2.01 -10.97
C LEU A 38 -8.50 -1.70 -10.11
N SER A 39 -7.95 -2.71 -9.42
CA SER A 39 -6.73 -2.56 -8.61
C SER A 39 -5.54 -2.07 -9.44
N ASN A 40 -5.31 -2.68 -10.61
CA ASN A 40 -4.26 -2.25 -11.53
C ASN A 40 -4.48 -0.82 -12.05
N ALA A 41 -5.74 -0.45 -12.33
CA ALA A 41 -6.08 0.90 -12.79
C ALA A 41 -5.86 1.96 -11.70
N CYS A 42 -6.15 1.65 -10.43
CA CYS A 42 -5.86 2.52 -9.31
C CYS A 42 -4.35 2.69 -9.11
N LYS A 43 -3.60 1.59 -9.14
CA LYS A 43 -2.14 1.60 -9.02
C LYS A 43 -1.49 2.46 -10.10
N ALA A 44 -1.86 2.28 -11.36
CA ALA A 44 -1.31 3.06 -12.47
C ALA A 44 -1.58 4.57 -12.33
N GLU A 45 -2.73 4.96 -11.76
CA GLU A 45 -3.04 6.38 -11.53
C GLU A 45 -2.24 6.98 -10.38
N LEU A 46 -2.00 6.20 -9.31
CA LEU A 46 -1.12 6.59 -8.21
C LEU A 46 0.33 6.75 -8.68
N GLU A 47 0.86 5.79 -9.43
CA GLU A 47 2.21 5.86 -10.03
C GLU A 47 2.34 7.10 -10.94
N ALA A 48 1.32 7.41 -11.73
CA ALA A 48 1.32 8.61 -12.56
C ALA A 48 1.22 9.90 -11.73
N ALA A 49 0.56 9.89 -10.57
CA ALA A 49 0.55 11.02 -9.64
C ALA A 49 1.90 11.21 -8.96
N GLU A 50 2.51 10.13 -8.49
CA GLU A 50 3.84 10.11 -7.87
C GLU A 50 4.91 10.67 -8.81
N ALA A 51 5.00 10.15 -10.04
CA ALA A 51 5.96 10.65 -11.04
C ALA A 51 5.80 12.14 -11.34
N ARG A 52 4.56 12.67 -11.30
CA ARG A 52 4.31 14.10 -11.47
C ARG A 52 4.80 14.92 -10.27
N ILE A 53 4.68 14.38 -9.06
CA ILE A 53 5.17 15.01 -7.83
C ILE A 53 6.70 15.02 -7.83
N GLU A 54 7.34 13.90 -8.19
CA GLU A 54 8.81 13.81 -8.27
C GLU A 54 9.41 14.88 -9.18
N VAL A 55 8.88 15.04 -10.39
CA VAL A 55 9.32 16.08 -11.34
C VAL A 55 9.17 17.50 -10.77
N LEU A 56 8.17 17.75 -9.92
CA LEU A 56 7.97 19.06 -9.27
C LEU A 56 8.90 19.28 -8.08
N VAL A 57 9.41 18.21 -7.47
CA VAL A 57 10.25 18.22 -6.26
C VAL A 57 11.75 18.26 -6.60
N GLU A 58 12.13 17.95 -7.85
CA GLU A 58 13.52 18.00 -8.30
C GLU A 58 14.16 19.40 -8.07
N PRO A 59 15.34 19.46 -7.41
CA PRO A 59 15.87 20.66 -6.75
C PRO A 59 16.37 21.77 -7.69
N GLU A 60 16.30 21.62 -9.00
CA GLU A 60 16.73 22.66 -9.95
C GLU A 60 15.73 23.81 -10.09
N SER A 61 14.48 23.64 -9.61
CA SER A 61 13.48 24.71 -9.52
C SER A 61 13.11 25.03 -8.07
N GLY A 62 14.06 25.56 -7.30
CA GLY A 62 13.74 26.47 -6.19
C GLY A 62 12.69 25.98 -5.18
N GLY A 63 12.80 24.73 -4.73
CA GLY A 63 12.32 24.27 -3.41
C GLY A 63 10.83 23.96 -3.27
N PHE A 64 10.48 22.68 -3.46
CA PHE A 64 9.44 22.04 -2.67
C PHE A 64 10.01 20.73 -2.11
N ARG A 65 10.13 20.60 -0.78
CA ARG A 65 10.57 19.35 -0.14
C ARG A 65 9.33 18.53 0.21
N THR A 66 9.04 17.49 -0.54
CA THR A 66 8.21 16.39 -0.02
C THR A 66 9.11 15.55 0.86
N ALA A 67 8.92 15.60 2.17
CA ALA A 67 9.50 14.60 3.05
C ALA A 67 8.95 13.24 2.59
N VAL A 68 9.83 12.35 2.15
CA VAL A 68 9.50 10.95 1.93
C VAL A 68 8.84 10.47 3.21
N LEU A 69 7.60 10.00 3.12
CA LEU A 69 7.01 9.19 4.18
C LEU A 69 7.76 7.85 4.10
N ASP A 70 8.94 7.80 4.70
CA ASP A 70 9.59 6.55 5.07
C ASP A 70 8.60 5.85 6.00
N ASP A 71 7.93 4.82 5.50
CA ASP A 71 7.28 3.81 6.32
C ASP A 71 8.39 2.83 6.69
N PRO A 72 8.92 2.86 7.93
CA PRO A 72 9.86 1.88 8.38
C PRO A 72 9.10 0.57 8.66
N GLU A 73 8.70 -0.16 7.62
CA GLU A 73 8.34 -1.56 7.81
C GLU A 73 9.59 -2.29 8.36
N GLY A 74 9.47 -2.81 9.59
CA GLY A 74 10.19 -4.00 10.02
C GLY A 74 11.65 -3.82 10.47
N GLU A 75 11.85 -3.34 11.69
CA GLU A 75 13.00 -3.80 12.49
C GLU A 75 12.67 -5.23 12.97
N ASP A 76 12.91 -6.22 12.11
CA ASP A 76 13.17 -7.58 12.54
C ASP A 76 14.37 -7.57 13.51
N ALA A 77 14.15 -8.17 14.68
CA ALA A 77 15.07 -8.79 15.63
C ALA A 77 16.55 -8.32 15.62
N GLU A 78 17.05 -7.90 16.79
CA GLU A 78 17.97 -8.66 17.67
C GLU A 78 18.31 -7.74 18.87
N GLU A 79 17.57 -7.82 19.98
CA GLU A 79 18.09 -7.33 21.27
C GLU A 79 18.63 -8.54 22.02
N ASP A 80 19.93 -8.76 21.82
CA ASP A 80 20.78 -9.66 22.58
C ASP A 80 20.43 -9.55 24.07
N THR A 81 19.91 -10.63 24.66
CA THR A 81 19.89 -10.77 26.11
C THR A 81 21.31 -11.01 26.58
N GLU A 82 22.08 -9.94 26.82
CA GLU A 82 23.31 -10.05 27.59
C GLU A 82 22.96 -10.27 29.06
N GLU A 83 23.00 -11.54 29.44
CA GLU A 83 23.04 -12.05 30.80
C GLU A 83 24.30 -11.50 31.50
N LEU A 84 24.17 -10.39 32.24
CA LEU A 84 25.20 -9.98 33.19
C LEU A 84 25.01 -10.75 34.49
N VAL A 85 25.66 -11.92 34.54
CA VAL A 85 26.08 -12.54 35.79
C VAL A 85 27.28 -11.75 36.29
N ASP A 86 27.13 -11.03 37.40
CA ASP A 86 28.26 -10.67 38.25
C ASP A 86 28.01 -11.26 39.63
N GLU A 87 28.67 -12.40 39.84
CA GLU A 87 29.00 -12.97 41.13
C GLU A 87 29.86 -11.96 41.93
N ASP A 88 29.75 -12.02 43.27
CA ASP A 88 30.61 -11.38 44.27
C ASP A 88 30.37 -9.90 44.66
N GLU A 89 29.53 -9.68 45.68
CA GLU A 89 30.02 -9.08 46.94
C GLU A 89 29.15 -9.52 48.14
N LEU A 90 29.82 -9.74 49.27
CA LEU A 90 29.37 -10.40 50.50
C LEU A 90 28.25 -9.71 51.28
#